data_AF-A0A7K2X1M0-F1
#
_entry.id   AF-A0A7K2X1M0-F1
#
_cell.length_a   1.000
_cell.length_b   1.000
_cell.length_c   1.000
_cell.angle_alpha   90.00
_cell.angle_beta   90.00
_cell.angle_gamma   90.00
#
_symmetry.space_group_name_H-M   'P 1'
#
loop_
_entity.id
_entity.type
_entity.pdbx_description
1 polymer ?
#
loop_
_entity_poly.entity_id
_entity_poly.type
_entity_poly.pdbx_seq_one_letter_code
_entity_poly.pdbx_strand_id
1 'polypeptide(L)'
;MMTTDAGQHAPETPETLASLVSQAVGERGKAGPTFEQLAEKCVDPVTGYRPSANLLWRVARAKGVKVNPELVAAIAAGLELPLARVQAAAAYEFTGFVTSALEGGEVMHAPGSAVDPQGKSAAIMRSWAEEESPLPGNHSGE
;
A
#
# COMPACT_ATOMS: atom_id res chain seq x y z
N MET A 1 27.24 -15.61 -18.77
CA MET A 1 27.61 -14.68 -17.69
C MET A 1 26.44 -13.72 -17.50
N MET A 2 25.60 -13.98 -16.51
CA MET A 2 24.50 -13.08 -16.12
C MET A 2 25.06 -12.17 -15.03
N THR A 3 25.36 -10.92 -15.37
CA THR A 3 25.54 -9.86 -14.38
C THR A 3 24.16 -9.39 -13.96
N THR A 4 23.76 -9.78 -12.75
CA THR A 4 22.63 -9.19 -12.05
C THR A 4 23.00 -7.75 -11.75
N ASP A 5 22.45 -6.82 -12.53
CA ASP A 5 22.48 -5.40 -12.22
C ASP A 5 21.61 -5.18 -10.98
N ALA A 6 22.24 -5.21 -9.80
CA ALA A 6 21.69 -4.66 -8.57
C ALA A 6 21.78 -3.13 -8.66
N GLY A 7 21.07 -2.55 -9.63
CA GLY A 7 20.98 -1.13 -9.90
C GLY A 7 19.90 -0.48 -9.05
N GLN A 8 20.36 0.12 -7.96
CA GLN A 8 19.80 1.28 -7.27
C GLN A 8 18.68 2.04 -8.01
N HIS A 9 17.46 1.99 -7.47
CA HIS A 9 16.53 3.13 -7.49
C HIS A 9 15.84 3.20 -6.13
N ALA A 10 16.39 4.00 -5.21
CA ALA A 10 15.54 4.58 -4.17
C ALA A 10 14.51 5.45 -4.91
N PRO A 11 13.19 5.31 -4.66
CA PRO A 11 12.23 6.14 -5.37
C PRO A 11 12.48 7.61 -5.01
N GLU A 12 12.64 8.40 -6.06
CA GLU A 12 12.33 9.81 -6.11
C GLU A 12 10.97 10.11 -5.45
N THR A 13 10.99 10.46 -4.16
CA THR A 13 9.83 10.76 -3.29
C THR A 13 8.84 9.58 -3.15
N PRO A 14 8.66 9.01 -1.95
CA PRO A 14 7.69 7.92 -1.76
C PRO A 14 6.26 8.35 -2.12
N GLU A 15 5.51 7.40 -2.71
CA GLU A 15 4.12 7.61 -3.14
C GLU A 15 3.21 7.93 -1.94
N THR A 16 2.34 8.93 -2.09
CA THR A 16 1.36 9.32 -1.06
C THR A 16 -0.06 8.95 -1.47
N LEU A 17 -0.96 8.77 -0.51
CA LEU A 17 -2.38 8.54 -0.79
C LEU A 17 -2.97 9.70 -1.62
N ALA A 18 -2.61 10.94 -1.30
CA ALA A 18 -2.98 12.13 -2.07
C ALA A 18 -2.51 12.05 -3.53
N SER A 19 -1.28 11.56 -3.79
CA SER A 19 -0.76 11.40 -5.15
C SER A 19 -1.51 10.33 -5.94
N LEU A 20 -1.82 9.19 -5.32
CA LEU A 20 -2.62 8.11 -5.93
C LEU A 20 -4.00 8.61 -6.36
N VAL A 21 -4.72 9.27 -5.46
CA VAL A 21 -6.07 9.78 -5.77
C VAL A 21 -6.01 10.91 -6.79
N SER A 22 -4.98 11.78 -6.75
CA SER A 22 -4.82 12.87 -7.72
C SER A 22 -4.53 12.39 -9.13
N GLN A 23 -3.73 11.32 -9.29
CA GLN A 23 -3.40 10.77 -10.60
C GLN A 23 -4.58 10.05 -11.25
N ALA A 24 -5.49 9.52 -10.44
CA ALA A 24 -6.67 8.80 -10.91
C ALA A 24 -7.76 9.69 -11.51
N VAL A 25 -7.79 10.98 -11.15
CA VAL A 25 -8.77 11.93 -11.65
C VAL A 25 -8.19 12.76 -12.79
N GLY A 26 -8.99 13.00 -13.82
CA GLY A 26 -8.59 13.90 -14.89
C GLY A 26 -8.50 15.35 -14.40
N GLU A 27 -7.59 16.14 -14.96
CA GLU A 27 -7.72 17.60 -14.85
C GLU A 27 -9.06 18.04 -15.46
N ARG A 28 -9.68 19.08 -14.89
CA ARG A 28 -10.97 19.60 -15.38
C ARG A 28 -10.87 19.93 -16.88
N GLY A 29 -11.55 19.16 -17.72
CA GLY A 29 -11.54 19.32 -19.18
C GLY A 29 -10.56 18.43 -19.96
N LYS A 30 -9.83 17.53 -19.29
CA LYS A 30 -9.04 16.46 -19.92
C LYS A 30 -9.70 15.09 -19.71
N ALA A 31 -9.26 14.10 -20.48
CA ALA A 31 -9.72 12.72 -20.34
C ALA A 31 -9.33 12.15 -18.96
N GLY A 32 -10.31 11.88 -18.12
CA GLY A 32 -10.19 11.22 -16.82
C GLY A 32 -11.49 11.34 -16.03
N PRO A 33 -11.77 10.42 -15.09
CA PRO A 33 -13.01 10.45 -14.32
C PRO A 33 -13.07 11.68 -13.40
N THR A 34 -14.28 12.21 -13.17
CA THR A 34 -14.51 13.21 -12.13
C THR A 34 -14.45 12.56 -10.74
N PHE A 35 -14.41 13.36 -9.67
CA PHE A 35 -14.46 12.83 -8.30
C PHE A 35 -15.78 12.10 -8.01
N GLU A 36 -16.88 12.51 -8.63
CA GLU A 36 -18.17 11.83 -8.54
C GLU A 36 -18.09 10.44 -9.18
N GLN A 37 -17.53 10.34 -10.38
CA GLN A 37 -17.36 9.08 -11.10
C GLN A 37 -16.35 8.16 -10.40
N LEU A 38 -15.30 8.72 -9.79
CA LEU A 38 -14.37 7.95 -8.98
C LEU A 38 -15.06 7.44 -7.71
N ALA A 39 -15.84 8.27 -7.02
CA ALA A 39 -16.59 7.88 -5.84
C ALA A 39 -17.59 6.76 -6.10
N GLU A 40 -18.14 6.64 -7.31
CA GLU A 40 -18.98 5.49 -7.72
C GLU A 40 -18.24 4.16 -7.72
N LYS A 41 -16.94 4.18 -8.02
CA LYS A 41 -16.10 2.99 -8.06
C LYS A 41 -15.46 2.67 -6.71
N CYS A 42 -15.19 3.70 -5.90
CA CYS A 42 -14.59 3.51 -4.59
C CYS A 42 -15.61 2.94 -3.59
N VAL A 43 -15.76 1.62 -3.54
CA VAL A 43 -16.62 0.94 -2.58
C VAL A 43 -15.80 -0.11 -1.86
N ASP A 44 -15.79 -0.09 -0.53
CA ASP A 44 -15.16 -1.13 0.26
C ASP A 44 -15.93 -2.45 0.03
N PRO A 45 -15.28 -3.50 -0.52
CA PRO A 45 -15.95 -4.75 -0.85
C PRO A 45 -16.45 -5.51 0.38
N VAL A 46 -15.95 -5.20 1.59
CA VAL A 46 -16.33 -5.88 2.84
C VAL A 46 -17.50 -5.18 3.51
N THR A 47 -17.42 -3.86 3.67
CA THR A 47 -18.39 -3.09 4.46
C THR A 47 -19.45 -2.38 3.61
N GLY A 48 -19.22 -2.24 2.30
CA GLY A 48 -20.02 -1.39 1.42
C GLY A 48 -19.78 0.11 1.64
N TYR A 49 -18.80 0.49 2.47
CA TYR A 49 -18.44 1.89 2.68
C TYR A 49 -18.08 2.57 1.37
N ARG A 50 -18.65 3.76 1.13
CA ARG A 50 -18.42 4.57 -0.06
C ARG A 50 -18.08 6.00 0.37
N PRO A 51 -16.87 6.52 0.08
CA PRO A 51 -16.51 7.89 0.35
C PRO A 51 -17.26 8.85 -0.58
N SER A 52 -17.55 10.05 -0.11
CA SER A 52 -18.11 11.09 -0.96
C SER A 52 -17.07 11.66 -1.93
N ALA A 53 -17.53 12.21 -3.05
CA ALA A 53 -16.67 12.92 -4.02
C ALA A 53 -15.84 14.04 -3.35
N ASN A 54 -16.45 14.80 -2.43
CA ASN A 54 -15.76 15.84 -1.67
C ASN A 54 -14.67 15.26 -0.74
N LEU A 55 -14.91 14.09 -0.14
CA LEU A 55 -13.89 13.42 0.67
C LEU A 55 -12.69 13.01 -0.20
N LEU A 56 -12.93 12.41 -1.36
CA LEU A 56 -11.87 12.06 -2.31
C LEU A 56 -11.10 13.30 -2.81
N TRP A 57 -11.80 14.40 -3.09
CA TRP A 57 -11.15 15.68 -3.42
C TRP A 57 -10.25 16.19 -2.30
N ARG A 58 -10.69 16.08 -1.03
CA ARG A 58 -9.86 16.45 0.12
C ARG A 58 -8.64 15.55 0.27
N VAL A 59 -8.80 14.25 0.05
CA VAL A 59 -7.69 13.28 0.05
C VAL A 59 -6.67 13.65 -1.03
N ALA A 60 -7.12 13.87 -2.28
CA ALA A 60 -6.25 14.28 -3.38
C ALA A 60 -5.45 15.57 -3.10
N ARG A 61 -5.99 16.46 -2.25
CA ARG A 61 -5.34 17.72 -1.86
C ARG A 61 -4.56 17.65 -0.54
N ALA A 62 -4.37 16.46 0.03
CA ALA A 62 -3.76 16.26 1.34
C ALA A 62 -4.39 17.13 2.45
N LYS A 63 -5.71 17.36 2.38
CA LYS A 63 -6.44 18.30 3.25
C LYS A 63 -7.02 17.63 4.49
N GLY A 64 -6.16 17.36 5.49
CA GLY A 64 -6.54 17.06 6.87
C GLY A 64 -7.68 16.04 6.98
N VAL A 65 -7.54 14.92 6.28
CA VAL A 65 -8.53 13.84 6.26
C VAL A 65 -8.16 12.83 7.33
N LYS A 66 -9.14 12.40 8.13
CA LYS A 66 -8.95 11.25 9.00
C LYS A 66 -9.01 9.99 8.16
N VAL A 67 -7.88 9.29 8.02
CA VAL A 67 -7.83 8.00 7.33
C VAL A 67 -8.32 6.90 8.26
N ASN A 68 -9.12 5.99 7.72
CA ASN A 68 -9.57 4.77 8.37
C ASN A 68 -9.45 3.58 7.38
N PRO A 69 -9.53 2.33 7.86
CA PRO A 69 -9.37 1.16 7.01
C PRO A 69 -10.39 1.08 5.85
N GLU A 70 -11.66 1.41 6.12
CA GLU A 70 -12.74 1.38 5.12
C GLU A 70 -12.48 2.35 3.96
N LEU A 71 -11.98 3.56 4.25
CA LEU A 71 -11.61 4.54 3.23
C LEU A 71 -10.47 4.02 2.36
N VAL A 72 -9.44 3.42 2.96
CA VAL A 72 -8.29 2.87 2.23
C VAL A 72 -8.73 1.69 1.35
N ALA A 73 -9.57 0.79 1.87
CA ALA A 73 -10.12 -0.34 1.13
C ALA A 73 -10.99 0.13 -0.05
N ALA A 74 -11.87 1.10 0.18
CA ALA A 74 -12.70 1.68 -0.88
C ALA A 74 -11.86 2.36 -1.97
N ILE A 75 -10.81 3.11 -1.59
CA ILE A 75 -9.90 3.73 -2.57
C ILE A 75 -9.14 2.66 -3.36
N ALA A 76 -8.63 1.61 -2.71
CA ALA A 76 -7.95 0.50 -3.40
C ALA A 76 -8.87 -0.16 -4.44
N ALA A 77 -10.12 -0.42 -4.08
CA ALA A 77 -11.11 -0.99 -4.98
C ALA A 77 -11.42 -0.06 -6.17
N GLY A 78 -11.67 1.23 -5.92
CA GLY A 78 -12.03 2.19 -6.97
C GLY A 78 -10.88 2.56 -7.92
N LEU A 79 -9.64 2.40 -7.47
CA LEU A 79 -8.43 2.59 -8.27
C LEU A 79 -7.92 1.30 -8.93
N GLU A 80 -8.54 0.15 -8.63
CA GLU A 80 -8.07 -1.17 -9.07
C GLU A 80 -6.60 -1.43 -8.68
N LEU A 81 -6.20 -0.99 -7.48
CA LEU A 81 -4.85 -1.14 -6.94
C LEU A 81 -4.80 -2.18 -5.81
N PRO A 82 -3.64 -2.85 -5.61
CA PRO A 82 -3.44 -3.72 -4.46
C PRO A 82 -3.62 -2.95 -3.14
N LEU A 83 -4.38 -3.52 -2.19
CA LEU A 83 -4.63 -2.89 -0.89
C LEU A 83 -3.33 -2.52 -0.16
N ALA A 84 -2.34 -3.42 -0.18
CA ALA A 84 -1.03 -3.20 0.45
C ALA A 84 -0.32 -1.94 -0.07
N ARG A 85 -0.41 -1.65 -1.37
CA ARG A 85 0.19 -0.43 -1.97
C ARG A 85 -0.50 0.83 -1.45
N VAL A 86 -1.83 0.85 -1.40
CA VAL A 86 -2.59 2.02 -0.92
C VAL A 86 -2.38 2.22 0.58
N GLN A 87 -2.27 1.13 1.35
CA GLN A 87 -1.91 1.15 2.77
C GLN A 87 -0.51 1.72 2.99
N ALA A 88 0.48 1.29 2.20
CA ALA A 88 1.84 1.84 2.25
C ALA A 88 1.86 3.35 1.96
N ALA A 89 1.14 3.78 0.92
CA ALA A 89 1.04 5.20 0.57
C ALA A 89 0.34 6.04 1.66
N ALA A 90 -0.69 5.49 2.29
CA ALA A 90 -1.35 6.11 3.44
C ALA A 90 -0.45 6.14 4.68
N ALA A 91 0.28 5.05 4.97
CA ALA A 91 1.23 5.00 6.08
C ALA A 91 2.31 6.07 5.90
N TYR A 92 2.86 6.20 4.70
CA TYR A 92 3.84 7.23 4.39
C TYR A 92 3.28 8.65 4.58
N GLU A 93 2.12 8.96 4.02
CA GLU A 93 1.55 10.31 4.12
C GLU A 93 1.25 10.75 5.57
N PHE A 94 0.79 9.84 6.43
CA PHE A 94 0.34 10.20 7.78
C PHE A 94 1.37 9.95 8.88
N THR A 95 2.34 9.07 8.67
CA THR A 95 3.35 8.71 9.67
C THR A 95 4.77 9.05 9.26
N GLY A 96 4.99 9.28 7.96
CA GLY A 96 6.32 9.48 7.38
C GLY A 96 7.12 8.20 7.20
N PHE A 97 6.62 7.02 7.55
CA PHE A 97 7.33 5.75 7.36
C PHE A 97 7.07 5.12 5.99
N VAL A 98 8.06 4.42 5.44
CA VAL A 98 7.98 3.70 4.16
C VAL A 98 8.03 2.19 4.40
N THR A 99 7.51 1.40 3.46
CA THR A 99 7.58 -0.07 3.50
C THR A 99 8.51 -0.61 2.43
N SER A 100 9.23 -1.69 2.75
CA SER A 100 10.06 -2.45 1.83
C SER A 100 9.72 -3.93 1.93
N ALA A 101 9.64 -4.60 0.78
CA ALA A 101 9.46 -6.04 0.72
C ALA A 101 10.76 -6.77 1.06
N LEU A 102 10.66 -7.81 1.88
CA LEU A 102 11.71 -8.76 2.19
C LEU A 102 11.21 -10.19 1.99
N GLU A 103 12.13 -11.14 1.88
CA GLU A 103 11.78 -12.55 1.94
C GLU A 103 11.08 -12.84 3.29
N GLY A 104 9.85 -13.34 3.22
CA GLY A 104 9.02 -13.62 4.40
C GLY A 104 8.06 -12.51 4.84
N GLY A 105 8.07 -11.32 4.22
CA GLY A 105 7.08 -10.28 4.53
C GLY A 105 7.47 -8.85 4.16
N GLU A 106 6.73 -7.87 4.70
CA GLU A 106 6.99 -6.44 4.50
C GLU A 106 7.49 -5.78 5.80
N VAL A 107 8.54 -4.95 5.71
CA VAL A 107 9.06 -4.17 6.84
C VAL A 107 8.77 -2.69 6.67
N MET A 108 8.40 -2.02 7.76
CA MET A 108 8.24 -0.56 7.82
C MET A 108 9.50 0.08 8.40
N HIS A 109 10.00 1.16 7.77
CA HIS A 109 11.21 1.86 8.19
C HIS A 109 11.15 3.36 7.89
N ALA A 110 12.06 4.14 8.50
CA ALA A 110 12.16 5.57 8.23
C ALA A 110 12.66 5.81 6.78
N PRO A 111 12.22 6.88 6.11
CA PRO A 111 12.71 7.26 4.79
C PRO A 111 14.22 7.44 4.80
N GLY A 112 14.89 6.99 3.74
CA GLY A 112 16.36 7.07 3.62
C GLY A 112 17.14 6.05 4.47
N SER A 113 16.46 5.26 5.32
CA SER A 113 17.09 4.10 5.95
C SER A 113 17.20 2.97 4.94
N ALA A 114 18.41 2.46 4.71
CA ALA A 114 18.60 1.28 3.88
C ALA A 114 18.08 0.04 4.60
N VAL A 115 17.26 -0.76 3.91
CA VAL A 115 16.88 -2.09 4.38
C VAL A 115 17.89 -3.08 3.83
N ASP A 116 18.71 -3.64 4.72
CA ASP A 116 19.68 -4.67 4.38
C ASP A 116 18.97 -6.04 4.25
N PRO A 117 18.96 -6.66 3.05
CA PRO A 117 18.32 -7.96 2.83
C PRO A 117 19.03 -9.13 3.55
N GLN A 118 20.23 -8.90 4.08
CA GLN A 118 20.97 -9.85 4.92
C GLN A 118 20.99 -9.43 6.39
N GLY A 119 20.42 -8.28 6.70
CA GLY A 119 20.40 -7.69 8.02
C GLY A 119 19.42 -8.36 8.98
N LYS A 120 19.40 -7.85 10.22
CA LYS A 120 18.58 -8.39 11.31
C LYS A 120 17.09 -8.46 10.96
N SER A 121 16.56 -7.45 10.27
CA SER A 121 15.15 -7.39 9.84
C SER A 121 14.79 -8.55 8.90
N ALA A 122 15.67 -8.85 7.94
CA ALA A 122 15.48 -9.96 7.02
C ALA A 122 15.64 -11.33 7.69
N ALA A 123 16.56 -11.44 8.66
CA ALA A 123 16.69 -12.66 9.46
C ALA A 123 15.43 -12.96 10.30
N ILE A 124 14.83 -11.92 10.89
CA ILE A 124 13.58 -12.05 11.65
C ILE A 124 12.42 -12.45 10.71
N MET A 125 12.29 -11.79 9.55
CA MET A 125 11.24 -12.13 8.58
C MET A 125 11.35 -13.56 8.06
N ARG A 126 12.57 -14.05 7.77
CA ARG A 126 12.79 -15.45 7.41
C ARG A 126 12.40 -16.41 8.52
N SER A 127 12.76 -16.13 9.79
CA SER A 127 12.37 -17.01 10.90
C SER A 127 10.86 -17.11 11.07
N TRP A 128 10.12 -16.02 10.83
CA TRP A 128 8.65 -16.05 10.88
C TRP A 128 8.04 -16.80 9.71
N ALA A 129 8.61 -16.65 8.51
CA ALA A 129 8.19 -17.43 7.35
C ALA A 129 8.44 -18.94 7.51
N GLU A 130 9.51 -19.33 8.22
CA GLU A 130 9.82 -20.71 8.56
C GLU A 130 8.88 -21.28 9.65
N GLU A 131 8.50 -20.46 10.63
CA GLU A 131 7.53 -20.83 11.68
C GLU A 131 6.09 -21.02 11.15
N GLU A 132 5.71 -20.29 10.09
CA GLU A 132 4.39 -20.41 9.45
C GLU A 132 4.28 -21.61 8.48
N SER A 133 5.35 -22.40 8.33
CA SER A 133 5.33 -23.66 7.59
C SER A 133 4.48 -24.69 8.35
N PRO A 134 3.44 -25.28 7.75
CA PRO A 134 2.48 -26.11 8.47
C PRO A 134 3.20 -27.28 9.14
N LEU A 135 3.03 -27.40 10.46
CA LEU A 135 3.37 -28.59 11.23
C LEU A 135 2.89 -29.82 10.44
N PRO A 136 3.74 -30.84 10.18
CA PRO A 136 3.26 -32.08 9.59
C PRO A 136 2.12 -32.60 10.46
N GLY A 137 0.95 -32.76 9.85
CA GLY A 137 -0.26 -33.18 10.53
C GLY A 137 0.04 -34.40 11.39
N ASN A 138 -0.24 -34.31 12.68
CA ASN A 138 -0.12 -35.45 13.57
C ASN A 138 -1.26 -36.42 13.24
N HIS A 139 -1.08 -37.26 12.22
CA HIS A 139 -1.90 -38.46 12.03
C HIS A 139 -1.47 -39.47 13.08
N SER A 140 -1.96 -39.31 14.31
CA SER A 140 -2.06 -40.42 15.24
C SER A 140 -3.34 -41.18 14.87
N GLY A 141 -3.19 -42.15 13.97
CA GLY A 141 -4.09 -43.29 13.96
C GLY A 141 -3.74 -44.16 15.16
N GLU A 142 -4.74 -44.47 15.97
CA GLU A 142 -5.13 -45.82 16.44
C GLU A 142 -6.37 -45.71 17.33
#